data_AF-A0A1X6ZR42-F1
#
_entry.id   AF-A0A1X6ZR42-F1
#
_cell.length_a   1.000
_cell.length_b   1.000
_cell.length_c   1.000
_cell.angle_alpha   90.00
_cell.angle_beta   90.00
_cell.angle_gamma   90.00
#
_symmetry.space_group_name_H-M   'P 1'
#
loop_
_entity.id
_entity.type
_entity.pdbx_description
1 polymer ?
#
loop_
_entity_poly.entity_id
_entity_poly.type
_entity_poly.pdbx_seq_one_letter_code
_entity_poly.pdbx_strand_id
1 'polypeptide(L)'
;MTDAPLDAAAPDAPARPYQVLARKYRPETFADLVGQDAMVRTLKNAFLADRIAQAFIMTGIRGTGKTTTARIIAKGMNCIGPDGQGGPTTEPCGQCEHCRAIMEGRHVDVLEMDAASRTGVGDIREIIDSVHYRAASARYKIYIIDEVHMLSTSAFNALLKTLEEPPEHVKFIFATTEIRKVPVTVLSRCQRFDLRRIEPESMIALLRRIADAESASISDDALALITRAAEGSARDATSLLDQAISHGAGETGADQVRAMLGLADRGRVLDLFDLIMKGDPAGALTELSSQYAGGADPMAVMRDLAEITHWVSVVKITPEAAEDPTIGPDERARGRAMAEALPMRVLTRMWQMLLKALDEVAEAPNAMMAAEMAVIRLTHVADLPSPEELVRKLRDTPPPPATPPSGPGGAPSAGNGAGTAQGGTSAQGAPAPTHRGPSGPSASSGNQALALAPEQALAHYPSFTHVVELIRANRDVKLLVEVEAHLRLASYRPGRIEFQPTADAPADLAQRLGAALQRWTGTRWGVSLVNEGGGDTIAETRDAADTALRDEAAGHPLVQAVLAAFPRAKITSIRTEEEIAADAGADALPEVEDEWDPFEED
;
A
#
# COMPACT_ATOMS: atom_id res chain seq x y z
N MET A 1 69.70 35.61 0.80
CA MET A 1 68.39 35.55 1.49
C MET A 1 67.37 35.20 0.40
N THR A 2 67.45 33.97 -0.10
CA THR A 2 66.58 32.83 0.28
C THR A 2 65.18 32.99 -0.30
N ASP A 3 65.08 32.75 -1.61
CA ASP A 3 63.89 32.19 -2.25
C ASP A 3 63.72 30.77 -1.69
N ALA A 4 62.62 30.54 -1.00
CA ALA A 4 62.16 29.24 -0.56
C ALA A 4 61.06 28.73 -1.52
N PRO A 5 60.98 27.43 -1.81
CA PRO A 5 60.21 26.91 -2.94
C PRO A 5 58.72 26.78 -2.62
N LEU A 6 57.89 26.91 -3.67
CA LEU A 6 56.49 26.50 -3.67
C LEU A 6 56.41 24.98 -3.47
N ASP A 7 55.84 24.54 -2.36
CA ASP A 7 55.47 23.15 -2.14
C ASP A 7 54.36 22.74 -3.12
N ALA A 8 54.67 21.74 -3.94
CA ALA A 8 53.74 21.12 -4.85
C ALA A 8 52.66 20.37 -4.06
N ALA A 9 51.41 20.76 -4.25
CA ALA A 9 50.26 20.01 -3.76
C ALA A 9 50.28 18.59 -4.34
N ALA A 10 50.18 17.60 -3.46
CA ALA A 10 50.05 16.20 -3.82
C ALA A 10 48.81 15.98 -4.71
N PRO A 11 48.87 15.10 -5.72
CA PRO A 11 47.74 14.85 -6.59
C PRO A 11 46.59 14.22 -5.79
N ASP A 12 45.41 14.85 -5.88
CA ASP A 12 44.16 14.34 -5.34
C ASP A 12 43.97 12.87 -5.72
N ALA A 13 43.74 12.04 -4.71
CA ALA A 13 43.33 10.65 -4.91
C ALA A 13 42.08 10.63 -5.80
N PRO A 14 41.97 9.69 -6.77
CA PRO A 14 40.83 9.66 -7.68
C PRO A 14 39.54 9.57 -6.87
N ALA A 15 38.67 10.56 -7.03
CA ALA A 15 37.37 10.62 -6.39
C ALA A 15 36.61 9.33 -6.72
N ARG A 16 36.46 8.45 -5.73
CA ARG A 16 35.67 7.23 -5.89
C ARG A 16 34.25 7.66 -6.28
N PRO A 17 33.65 7.05 -7.31
CA PRO A 17 32.29 7.40 -7.73
C PRO A 17 31.36 7.28 -6.52
N TYR A 18 30.54 8.31 -6.28
CA TYR A 18 29.61 8.35 -5.17
C TYR A 18 28.74 7.09 -5.18
N GLN A 19 28.78 6.35 -4.08
CA GLN A 19 28.04 5.12 -3.90
C GLN A 19 27.04 5.32 -2.77
N VAL A 20 25.76 5.13 -3.07
CA VAL A 20 24.66 5.21 -2.10
C VAL A 20 24.97 4.34 -0.87
N LEU A 21 24.76 4.88 0.33
CA LEU A 21 25.12 4.20 1.60
C LEU A 21 24.45 2.82 1.73
N ALA A 22 23.21 2.69 1.26
CA ALA A 22 22.47 1.44 1.23
C ALA A 22 23.17 0.32 0.41
N ARG A 23 24.07 0.67 -0.52
CA ARG A 23 24.92 -0.28 -1.26
C ARG A 23 26.28 -0.45 -0.61
N LYS A 24 26.89 0.63 -0.11
CA LYS A 24 28.22 0.63 0.53
C LYS A 24 28.24 -0.18 1.83
N TYR A 25 27.23 -0.01 2.69
CA TYR A 25 27.10 -0.70 3.98
C TYR A 25 26.20 -1.94 3.91
N ARG A 26 26.06 -2.54 2.73
CA ARG A 26 25.31 -3.79 2.60
C ARG A 26 26.03 -4.88 3.41
N PRO A 27 25.33 -5.58 4.33
CA PRO A 27 25.92 -6.68 5.10
C PRO A 27 26.67 -7.68 4.23
N GLU A 28 27.89 -8.04 4.64
CA GLU A 28 28.73 -8.99 3.90
C GLU A 28 28.77 -10.38 4.53
N THR A 29 28.53 -10.46 5.84
CA THR A 29 28.57 -11.69 6.63
C THR A 29 27.29 -11.84 7.47
N PHE A 30 27.10 -13.04 8.04
CA PHE A 30 25.97 -13.27 8.95
C PHE A 30 26.06 -12.46 10.25
N ALA A 31 27.26 -12.00 10.64
CA ALA A 31 27.45 -11.16 11.83
C ALA A 31 26.98 -9.71 11.61
N ASP A 32 26.95 -9.27 10.35
CA ASP A 32 26.56 -7.90 9.99
C ASP A 32 25.04 -7.74 9.86
N LEU A 33 24.28 -8.85 9.87
CA LEU A 33 22.82 -8.85 9.78
C LEU A 33 22.19 -8.39 11.10
N VAL A 34 21.61 -7.19 11.07
CA VAL A 34 20.96 -6.59 12.25
C VAL A 34 19.54 -7.13 12.45
N GLY A 35 19.21 -7.53 13.68
CA GLY A 35 17.85 -7.92 14.10
C GLY A 35 17.39 -9.33 13.72
N GLN A 36 18.25 -10.13 13.07
CA GLN A 36 17.91 -11.47 12.54
C GLN A 36 18.60 -12.63 13.28
N ASP A 37 18.84 -12.50 14.59
CA ASP A 37 19.62 -13.45 15.39
C ASP A 37 19.11 -14.90 15.33
N ALA A 38 17.80 -15.10 15.37
CA ALA A 38 17.20 -16.44 15.37
C ALA A 38 17.47 -17.19 14.07
N MET A 39 17.36 -16.49 12.93
CA MET A 39 17.68 -17.03 11.61
C MET A 39 19.19 -17.33 11.51
N VAL A 40 20.03 -16.39 11.93
CA VAL A 40 21.50 -16.57 11.91
C VAL A 40 21.92 -17.78 12.74
N ARG A 41 21.35 -17.96 13.95
CA ARG A 41 21.61 -19.14 14.79
C ARG A 41 21.19 -20.44 14.10
N THR A 42 20.03 -20.46 13.46
CA THR A 42 19.52 -21.63 12.73
C THR A 42 20.42 -22.00 11.56
N LEU A 43 20.82 -21.01 10.76
CA LEU A 43 21.75 -21.22 9.66
C LEU A 43 23.12 -21.67 10.16
N LYS A 44 23.66 -21.04 11.22
CA LYS A 44 24.91 -21.46 11.84
C LYS A 44 24.91 -22.95 12.21
N ASN A 45 23.85 -23.41 12.85
CA ASN A 45 23.70 -24.82 13.21
C ASN A 45 23.56 -25.73 11.97
N ALA A 46 22.89 -25.28 10.92
CA ALA A 46 22.73 -26.05 9.69
C ALA A 46 24.05 -26.23 8.93
N PHE A 47 24.88 -25.18 8.82
CA PHE A 47 26.21 -25.25 8.23
C PHE A 47 27.16 -26.14 9.04
N LEU A 48 27.17 -26.01 10.37
CA LEU A 48 28.01 -26.85 11.24
C LEU A 48 27.62 -28.34 11.19
N ALA A 49 26.33 -28.63 11.01
CA ALA A 49 25.83 -29.99 10.93
C ALA A 49 25.87 -30.58 9.50
N ASP A 50 26.36 -29.82 8.50
CA ASP A 50 26.31 -30.16 7.07
C ASP A 50 24.89 -30.58 6.59
N ARG A 51 23.86 -29.92 7.15
CA ARG A 51 22.44 -30.17 6.84
C ARG A 51 21.81 -28.94 6.19
N ILE A 52 22.41 -28.50 5.09
CA ILE A 52 21.96 -27.34 4.33
C ILE A 52 20.79 -27.75 3.43
N ALA A 53 19.60 -27.17 3.66
CA ALA A 53 18.42 -27.43 2.85
C ALA A 53 18.67 -27.17 1.35
N GLN A 54 17.92 -27.85 0.50
CA GLN A 54 18.03 -27.68 -0.96
C GLN A 54 17.36 -26.39 -1.43
N ALA A 55 16.30 -25.96 -0.76
CA ALA A 55 15.58 -24.73 -1.06
C ALA A 55 15.30 -23.91 0.20
N PHE A 56 15.49 -22.61 0.10
CA PHE A 56 15.19 -21.63 1.14
C PHE A 56 14.14 -20.65 0.64
N ILE A 57 13.25 -20.20 1.51
CA ILE A 57 12.38 -19.06 1.22
C ILE A 57 12.47 -18.01 2.32
N MET A 58 12.78 -16.79 1.90
CA MET A 58 12.93 -15.62 2.76
C MET A 58 11.72 -14.72 2.57
N THR A 59 10.99 -14.47 3.65
CA THR A 59 9.82 -13.58 3.63
C THR A 59 9.98 -12.47 4.64
N GLY A 60 9.45 -11.30 4.32
CA GLY A 60 9.51 -10.13 5.18
C GLY A 60 9.20 -8.87 4.38
N ILE A 61 9.03 -7.75 5.08
CA ILE A 61 8.79 -6.47 4.42
C ILE A 61 9.95 -6.10 3.48
N ARG A 62 9.70 -5.15 2.57
CA ARG A 62 10.76 -4.59 1.73
C ARG A 62 11.89 -4.02 2.59
N GLY A 63 13.14 -4.16 2.13
CA GLY A 63 14.30 -3.54 2.76
C GLY A 63 14.81 -4.16 4.07
N THR A 64 14.26 -5.28 4.54
CA THR A 64 14.78 -6.07 5.69
C THR A 64 16.04 -6.89 5.41
N GLY A 65 16.50 -6.93 4.14
CA GLY A 65 17.72 -7.64 3.76
C GLY A 65 17.52 -9.06 3.23
N LYS A 66 16.35 -9.39 2.65
CA LYS A 66 16.07 -10.71 2.03
C LYS A 66 17.13 -11.11 0.99
N THR A 67 17.26 -10.34 -0.09
CA THR A 67 18.21 -10.58 -1.19
C THR A 67 19.66 -10.53 -0.70
N THR A 68 19.95 -9.65 0.27
CA THR A 68 21.28 -9.56 0.89
C THR A 68 21.62 -10.85 1.65
N THR A 69 20.69 -11.36 2.44
CA THR A 69 20.87 -12.61 3.16
C THR A 69 20.99 -13.78 2.20
N ALA A 70 20.23 -13.80 1.10
CA ALA A 70 20.38 -14.81 0.04
C ALA A 70 21.81 -14.84 -0.53
N ARG A 71 22.40 -13.67 -0.81
CA ARG A 71 23.80 -13.57 -1.24
C ARG A 71 24.79 -14.02 -0.16
N ILE A 72 24.56 -13.70 1.11
CA ILE A 72 25.41 -14.14 2.22
C ILE A 72 25.36 -15.68 2.36
N ILE A 73 24.18 -16.29 2.24
CA ILE A 73 24.02 -17.74 2.23
C ILE A 73 24.80 -18.35 1.06
N ALA A 74 24.67 -17.76 -0.14
CA ALA A 74 25.41 -18.21 -1.32
C ALA A 74 26.93 -18.12 -1.13
N LYS A 75 27.42 -17.02 -0.53
CA LYS A 75 28.84 -16.89 -0.13
C LYS A 75 29.24 -17.98 0.84
N GLY A 76 28.46 -18.22 1.88
CA GLY A 76 28.77 -19.25 2.87
C GLY A 76 28.88 -20.64 2.27
N MET A 77 28.02 -20.98 1.30
CA MET A 77 28.04 -22.27 0.62
C MET A 77 29.23 -22.45 -0.33
N ASN A 78 29.63 -21.39 -1.04
CA ASN A 78 30.64 -21.42 -2.10
C ASN A 78 32.00 -20.84 -1.69
N CYS A 79 32.16 -20.38 -0.45
CA CYS A 79 33.42 -19.86 0.04
C CYS A 79 34.47 -20.97 0.16
N ILE A 80 35.64 -20.75 -0.45
CA ILE A 80 36.83 -21.62 -0.39
C ILE A 80 37.87 -21.13 0.63
N GLY A 81 37.57 -20.08 1.39
CA GLY A 81 38.52 -19.44 2.32
C GLY A 81 39.65 -18.67 1.61
N PRO A 82 40.54 -18.02 2.37
CA PRO A 82 41.71 -17.34 1.80
C PRO A 82 42.73 -18.34 1.23
N ASP A 83 42.80 -19.55 1.79
CA ASP A 83 43.77 -20.60 1.41
C ASP A 83 43.25 -21.56 0.32
N GLY A 84 42.03 -21.35 -0.19
CA GLY A 84 41.43 -22.14 -1.27
C GLY A 84 40.96 -23.56 -0.89
N GLN A 85 41.16 -24.00 0.35
CA GLN A 85 40.79 -25.34 0.84
C GLN A 85 39.61 -25.35 1.84
N GLY A 86 38.93 -24.21 2.00
CA GLY A 86 37.80 -24.05 2.91
C GLY A 86 36.55 -24.85 2.50
N GLY A 87 35.82 -25.33 3.52
CA GLY A 87 34.47 -25.88 3.35
C GLY A 87 33.38 -24.82 3.48
N PRO A 88 32.10 -25.21 3.31
CA PRO A 88 30.96 -24.35 3.59
C PRO A 88 31.07 -23.73 5.00
N THR A 89 30.93 -22.42 5.09
CA THR A 89 31.19 -21.67 6.32
C THR A 89 30.11 -20.61 6.57
N THR A 90 29.92 -20.28 7.84
CA THR A 90 29.07 -19.17 8.29
C THR A 90 29.84 -17.85 8.40
N GLU A 91 31.15 -17.91 8.18
CA GLU A 91 32.04 -16.75 8.20
C GLU A 91 32.78 -16.73 6.85
N PRO A 92 32.10 -16.32 5.76
CA PRO A 92 32.72 -16.24 4.45
C PRO A 92 33.86 -15.21 4.48
N CYS A 93 35.00 -15.53 3.86
CA CYS A 93 36.22 -14.74 4.02
C CYS A 93 36.19 -13.35 3.39
N GLY A 94 35.26 -13.08 2.46
CA GLY A 94 35.15 -11.81 1.74
C GLY A 94 36.26 -11.54 0.71
N GLN A 95 37.30 -12.38 0.67
CA GLN A 95 38.51 -12.14 -0.11
C GLN A 95 38.72 -13.12 -1.28
N CYS A 96 38.11 -14.31 -1.24
CA CYS A 96 38.22 -15.25 -2.35
C CYS A 96 37.42 -14.79 -3.58
N GLU A 97 37.73 -15.34 -4.75
CA GLU A 97 37.08 -14.98 -6.01
C GLU A 97 35.56 -15.15 -5.94
N HIS A 98 35.08 -16.26 -5.37
CA HIS A 98 33.65 -16.53 -5.22
C HIS A 98 32.98 -15.50 -4.31
N CYS A 99 33.61 -15.15 -3.18
CA CYS A 99 33.04 -14.17 -2.26
C CYS A 99 32.90 -12.79 -2.91
N ARG A 100 33.92 -12.32 -3.63
CA ARG A 100 33.87 -11.02 -4.31
C ARG A 100 32.86 -11.02 -5.45
N ALA A 101 32.90 -12.03 -6.32
CA ALA A 101 32.01 -12.12 -7.47
C ALA A 101 30.53 -12.26 -7.08
N ILE A 102 30.20 -12.97 -5.99
CA ILE A 102 28.82 -13.07 -5.48
C ILE A 102 28.33 -11.73 -4.92
N MET A 103 29.17 -11.00 -4.18
CA MET A 103 28.78 -9.67 -3.67
C MET A 103 28.51 -8.68 -4.80
N GLU A 104 29.36 -8.70 -5.82
CA GLU A 104 29.25 -7.86 -7.01
C GLU A 104 28.11 -8.29 -7.94
N GLY A 105 27.55 -9.50 -7.76
CA GLY A 105 26.43 -10.02 -8.55
C GLY A 105 26.83 -10.53 -9.94
N ARG A 106 28.09 -10.92 -10.14
CA ARG A 106 28.65 -11.36 -11.43
C ARG A 106 29.18 -12.80 -11.43
N HIS A 107 28.76 -13.59 -10.44
CA HIS A 107 29.25 -14.96 -10.28
C HIS A 107 28.57 -15.92 -11.26
N VAL A 108 29.34 -16.73 -11.99
CA VAL A 108 28.82 -17.64 -13.02
C VAL A 108 27.89 -18.73 -12.46
N ASP A 109 28.22 -19.27 -11.28
CA ASP A 109 27.42 -20.32 -10.62
C ASP A 109 26.37 -19.79 -9.63
N VAL A 110 26.22 -18.46 -9.47
CA VAL A 110 25.18 -17.87 -8.62
C VAL A 110 24.34 -16.94 -9.48
N LEU A 111 23.21 -17.45 -9.95
CA LEU A 111 22.31 -16.73 -10.84
C LEU A 111 21.26 -16.01 -10.01
N GLU A 112 21.28 -14.68 -10.06
CA GLU A 112 20.25 -13.83 -9.47
C GLU A 112 19.27 -13.38 -10.55
N MET A 113 17.99 -13.69 -10.34
CA MET A 113 16.87 -13.32 -11.21
C MET A 113 15.87 -12.52 -10.39
N ASP A 114 15.39 -11.40 -10.95
CA ASP A 114 14.24 -10.67 -10.42
C ASP A 114 12.98 -11.13 -11.14
N ALA A 115 12.10 -11.83 -10.43
CA ALA A 115 10.85 -12.35 -10.98
C ALA A 115 9.88 -11.23 -11.40
N ALA A 116 10.04 -9.99 -10.93
CA ALA A 116 9.25 -8.85 -11.41
C ALA A 116 9.57 -8.50 -12.87
N SER A 117 10.82 -8.70 -13.30
CA SER A 117 11.27 -8.46 -14.67
C SER A 117 11.15 -9.69 -15.57
N ARG A 118 11.27 -10.89 -15.00
CA ARG A 118 11.23 -12.19 -15.69
C ARG A 118 10.15 -13.08 -15.09
N THR A 119 8.90 -12.81 -15.45
CA THR A 119 7.71 -13.49 -14.89
C THR A 119 7.32 -14.77 -15.64
N GLY A 120 7.89 -14.97 -16.83
CA GLY A 120 7.47 -15.95 -17.82
C GLY A 120 7.88 -17.39 -17.49
N VAL A 121 7.14 -18.34 -18.06
CA VAL A 121 7.49 -19.77 -17.98
C VAL A 121 8.74 -20.08 -18.79
N GLY A 122 9.02 -19.31 -19.85
CA GLY A 122 10.22 -19.45 -20.67
C GLY A 122 11.49 -19.26 -19.85
N ASP A 123 11.58 -18.13 -19.14
CA ASP A 123 12.74 -17.80 -18.28
C ASP A 123 13.02 -18.90 -17.24
N ILE A 124 11.95 -19.43 -16.63
CA ILE A 124 12.06 -20.51 -15.65
C ILE A 124 12.47 -21.84 -16.30
N ARG A 125 12.03 -22.13 -17.53
CA ARG A 125 12.45 -23.34 -18.25
C ARG A 125 13.93 -23.29 -18.58
N GLU A 126 14.46 -22.13 -18.99
CA GLU A 126 15.90 -21.96 -19.21
C GLU A 126 16.70 -22.25 -17.93
N ILE A 127 16.19 -21.78 -16.78
CA ILE A 127 16.77 -22.11 -15.47
C ILE A 127 16.74 -23.62 -15.25
N ILE A 128 15.59 -24.27 -15.42
CA ILE A 128 15.42 -25.72 -15.21
C ILE A 128 16.35 -26.53 -16.13
N ASP A 129 16.48 -26.16 -17.39
CA ASP A 129 17.35 -26.84 -18.34
C ASP A 129 18.82 -26.71 -17.92
N SER A 130 19.19 -25.55 -17.36
CA SER A 130 20.54 -25.29 -16.85
C SER A 130 20.86 -26.01 -15.52
N VAL A 131 19.86 -26.46 -14.75
CA VAL A 131 20.03 -27.12 -13.44
C VAL A 131 20.71 -28.48 -13.55
N HIS A 132 20.56 -29.18 -14.68
CA HIS A 132 21.16 -30.49 -14.90
C HIS A 132 22.69 -30.46 -15.01
N TYR A 133 23.28 -29.30 -15.31
CA TYR A 133 24.72 -29.13 -15.41
C TYR A 133 25.33 -28.81 -14.03
N ARG A 134 26.50 -29.38 -13.76
CA ARG A 134 27.29 -29.06 -12.54
C ARG A 134 27.78 -27.62 -12.58
N ALA A 135 28.10 -27.09 -11.39
CA ALA A 135 28.76 -25.80 -11.26
C ALA A 135 30.12 -25.82 -11.98
N ALA A 136 30.45 -24.71 -12.65
CA ALA A 136 31.66 -24.58 -13.46
C ALA A 136 32.90 -24.36 -12.58
N SER A 137 32.77 -23.57 -11.52
CA SER A 137 33.89 -23.15 -10.67
C SER A 137 33.61 -23.35 -9.17
N ALA A 138 32.36 -23.18 -8.75
CA ALA A 138 31.97 -23.26 -7.34
C ALA A 138 31.51 -24.66 -6.91
N ARG A 139 31.31 -24.84 -5.61
CA ARG A 139 30.81 -26.09 -5.02
C ARG A 139 29.34 -26.35 -5.36
N TYR A 140 28.52 -25.31 -5.27
CA TYR A 140 27.09 -25.35 -5.55
C TYR A 140 26.71 -24.34 -6.62
N LYS A 141 25.76 -24.75 -7.47
CA LYS A 141 25.05 -23.86 -8.39
C LYS A 141 23.80 -23.33 -7.69
N ILE A 142 23.73 -22.02 -7.51
CA ILE A 142 22.73 -21.37 -6.66
C ILE A 142 21.85 -20.46 -7.52
N TYR A 143 20.53 -20.62 -7.40
CA TYR A 143 19.55 -19.76 -8.04
C TYR A 143 18.87 -18.90 -6.98
N ILE A 144 19.09 -17.59 -7.05
CA ILE A 144 18.42 -16.59 -6.22
C ILE A 144 17.29 -15.99 -7.05
N ILE A 145 16.04 -16.19 -6.62
CA ILE A 145 14.86 -15.64 -7.29
C ILE A 145 14.21 -14.64 -6.35
N ASP A 146 14.39 -13.36 -6.65
CA ASP A 146 13.80 -12.25 -5.89
C ASP A 146 12.37 -11.97 -6.36
N GLU A 147 11.55 -11.45 -5.44
CA GLU A 147 10.11 -11.24 -5.58
C GLU A 147 9.37 -12.40 -6.27
N VAL A 148 9.67 -13.65 -5.85
CA VAL A 148 9.15 -14.88 -6.48
C VAL A 148 7.62 -14.91 -6.61
N HIS A 149 6.90 -14.18 -5.76
CA HIS A 149 5.44 -14.06 -5.84
C HIS A 149 4.93 -13.42 -7.14
N MET A 150 5.80 -12.78 -7.91
CA MET A 150 5.51 -12.21 -9.23
C MET A 150 5.56 -13.24 -10.36
N LEU A 151 6.07 -14.46 -10.10
CA LEU A 151 6.06 -15.53 -11.10
C LEU A 151 4.63 -15.96 -11.46
N SER A 152 4.44 -16.27 -12.74
CA SER A 152 3.20 -16.88 -13.21
C SER A 152 2.96 -18.27 -12.59
N THR A 153 1.71 -18.68 -12.46
CA THR A 153 1.33 -19.99 -11.91
C THR A 153 1.93 -21.15 -12.70
N SER A 154 2.04 -20.99 -14.00
CA SER A 154 2.69 -21.94 -14.91
C SER A 154 4.21 -22.03 -14.69
N ALA A 155 4.88 -20.93 -14.36
CA ALA A 155 6.29 -20.93 -13.95
C ALA A 155 6.49 -21.69 -12.63
N PHE A 156 5.63 -21.46 -11.63
CA PHE A 156 5.68 -22.22 -10.38
C PHE A 156 5.52 -23.73 -10.60
N ASN A 157 4.56 -24.14 -11.44
CA ASN A 157 4.33 -25.54 -11.74
C ASN A 157 5.53 -26.19 -12.45
N ALA A 158 6.23 -25.44 -13.30
CA ALA A 158 7.45 -25.93 -13.95
C ALA A 158 8.57 -26.20 -12.92
N LEU A 159 8.71 -25.35 -11.89
CA LEU A 159 9.72 -25.51 -10.84
C LEU A 159 9.46 -26.69 -9.89
N LEU A 160 8.20 -27.16 -9.77
CA LEU A 160 7.84 -28.18 -8.76
C LEU A 160 8.64 -29.47 -8.90
N LYS A 161 8.82 -29.98 -10.13
CA LYS A 161 9.57 -31.22 -10.36
C LYS A 161 11.03 -31.07 -9.92
N THR A 162 11.64 -29.94 -10.23
CA THR A 162 13.02 -29.63 -9.88
C THR A 162 13.18 -29.37 -8.39
N LEU A 163 12.16 -28.84 -7.71
CA LEU A 163 12.17 -28.64 -6.25
C LEU A 163 11.88 -29.92 -5.46
N GLU A 164 11.19 -30.90 -6.05
CA GLU A 164 10.94 -32.21 -5.45
C GLU A 164 12.20 -33.08 -5.41
N GLU A 165 12.94 -33.09 -6.52
CA GLU A 165 14.14 -33.91 -6.69
C GLU A 165 15.29 -33.08 -7.29
N PRO A 166 15.79 -32.03 -6.59
CA PRO A 166 16.89 -31.24 -7.11
C PRO A 166 18.20 -32.03 -7.07
N PRO A 167 19.09 -31.85 -8.05
CA PRO A 167 20.45 -32.38 -7.98
C PRO A 167 21.19 -31.90 -6.72
N GLU A 168 22.08 -32.72 -6.17
CA GLU A 168 22.81 -32.41 -4.91
C GLU A 168 23.65 -31.13 -4.99
N HIS A 169 24.14 -30.78 -6.19
CA HIS A 169 24.93 -29.59 -6.45
C HIS A 169 24.11 -28.32 -6.67
N VAL A 170 22.77 -28.39 -6.66
CA VAL A 170 21.88 -27.25 -6.91
C VAL A 170 21.19 -26.79 -5.63
N LYS A 171 21.12 -25.47 -5.44
CA LYS A 171 20.40 -24.84 -4.33
C LYS A 171 19.51 -23.72 -4.85
N PHE A 172 18.31 -23.61 -4.28
CA PHE A 172 17.36 -22.53 -4.57
C PHE A 172 17.21 -21.60 -3.36
N ILE A 173 17.20 -20.29 -3.61
CA ILE A 173 16.91 -19.28 -2.60
C ILE A 173 15.85 -18.34 -3.14
N PHE A 174 14.66 -18.39 -2.57
CA PHE A 174 13.54 -17.54 -2.93
C PHE A 174 13.44 -16.36 -1.95
N ALA A 175 13.17 -15.17 -2.46
CA ALA A 175 12.81 -14.02 -1.65
C ALA A 175 11.43 -13.49 -2.07
N THR A 176 10.62 -13.08 -1.09
CA THR A 176 9.30 -12.51 -1.34
C THR A 176 8.87 -11.52 -0.28
N THR A 177 8.14 -10.48 -0.68
CA THR A 177 7.37 -9.63 0.23
C THR A 177 5.99 -10.20 0.56
N GLU A 178 5.43 -11.04 -0.32
CA GLU A 178 4.06 -11.56 -0.21
C GLU A 178 4.02 -13.10 -0.19
N ILE A 179 4.32 -13.70 0.96
CA ILE A 179 4.36 -15.17 1.12
C ILE A 179 3.03 -15.86 0.78
N ARG A 180 1.89 -15.18 0.96
CA ARG A 180 0.55 -15.74 0.71
C ARG A 180 0.24 -15.95 -0.77
N LYS A 181 0.95 -15.25 -1.67
CA LYS A 181 0.83 -15.42 -3.12
C LYS A 181 1.64 -16.61 -3.64
N VAL A 182 2.57 -17.13 -2.84
CA VAL A 182 3.37 -18.30 -3.21
C VAL A 182 2.57 -19.59 -2.95
N PRO A 183 2.47 -20.52 -3.93
CA PRO A 183 1.75 -21.77 -3.75
C PRO A 183 2.27 -22.60 -2.57
N VAL A 184 1.35 -23.18 -1.78
CA VAL A 184 1.69 -24.02 -0.61
C VAL A 184 2.57 -25.22 -1.01
N THR A 185 2.42 -25.72 -2.25
CA THR A 185 3.24 -26.78 -2.82
C THR A 185 4.72 -26.42 -2.91
N VAL A 186 5.06 -25.15 -3.12
CA VAL A 186 6.45 -24.67 -3.10
C VAL A 186 6.90 -24.46 -1.65
N LEU A 187 6.04 -23.86 -0.82
CA LEU A 187 6.35 -23.58 0.59
C LEU A 187 6.67 -24.84 1.39
N SER A 188 5.97 -25.95 1.14
CA SER A 188 6.20 -27.22 1.85
C SER A 188 7.56 -27.85 1.52
N ARG A 189 8.23 -27.40 0.46
CA ARG A 189 9.53 -27.91 -0.01
C ARG A 189 10.70 -26.97 0.30
N CYS A 190 10.40 -25.81 0.88
CA CYS A 190 11.40 -24.80 1.23
C CYS A 190 11.56 -24.70 2.75
N GLN A 191 12.79 -24.51 3.21
CA GLN A 191 13.02 -24.03 4.57
C GLN A 191 12.67 -22.54 4.63
N ARG A 192 11.63 -22.21 5.40
CA ARG A 192 11.12 -20.84 5.52
C ARG A 192 11.85 -20.06 6.61
N PHE A 193 12.27 -18.85 6.26
CA PHE A 193 12.82 -17.85 7.16
C PHE A 193 12.03 -16.54 7.09
N ASP A 194 11.53 -16.11 8.25
CA ASP A 194 10.76 -14.88 8.38
C ASP A 194 11.68 -13.78 8.91
N LEU A 195 12.06 -12.85 8.04
CA LEU A 195 12.84 -11.67 8.39
C LEU A 195 11.91 -10.66 9.06
N ARG A 196 12.19 -10.39 10.33
CA ARG A 196 11.41 -9.47 11.14
C ARG A 196 11.80 -8.02 10.87
N ARG A 197 10.91 -7.08 11.19
CA ARG A 197 11.26 -5.65 11.24
C ARG A 197 12.39 -5.46 12.24
N ILE A 198 13.33 -4.58 11.92
CA ILE A 198 14.44 -4.26 12.82
C ILE A 198 13.90 -3.38 13.93
N GLU A 199 14.23 -3.73 15.18
CA GLU A 199 13.84 -2.97 16.35
C GLU A 199 14.50 -1.58 16.35
N PRO A 200 13.80 -0.52 16.81
CA PRO A 200 14.30 0.85 16.73
C PRO A 200 15.68 1.05 17.36
N GLU A 201 15.96 0.44 18.51
CA GLU A 201 17.26 0.53 19.21
C GLU A 201 18.40 0.00 18.32
N SER A 202 18.16 -1.15 17.69
CA SER A 202 19.11 -1.77 16.77
C SER A 202 19.30 -0.96 15.49
N MET A 203 18.23 -0.32 15.00
CA MET A 203 18.29 0.57 13.83
C MET A 203 19.08 1.84 14.14
N ILE A 204 18.80 2.52 15.26
CA ILE A 204 19.52 3.72 15.68
C ILE A 204 21.01 3.41 15.85
N ALA A 205 21.35 2.28 16.47
CA ALA A 205 22.74 1.84 16.61
C ALA A 205 23.41 1.53 15.26
N LEU A 206 22.67 1.01 14.27
CA LEU A 206 23.17 0.83 12.91
C LEU A 206 23.42 2.19 12.23
N LEU A 207 22.45 3.10 12.27
CA LEU A 207 22.57 4.41 11.62
C LEU A 207 23.70 5.24 12.24
N ARG A 208 23.86 5.20 13.58
CA ARG A 208 24.96 5.87 14.27
C ARG A 208 26.32 5.36 13.79
N ARG A 209 26.51 4.04 13.73
CA ARG A 209 27.75 3.44 13.20
C ARG A 209 28.06 3.87 11.77
N ILE A 210 27.03 4.01 10.93
CA ILE A 210 27.20 4.46 9.54
C ILE A 210 27.55 5.95 9.50
N ALA A 211 26.86 6.79 10.27
CA ALA A 211 27.15 8.22 10.37
C ALA A 211 28.58 8.48 10.87
N ASP A 212 29.02 7.77 11.91
CA ASP A 212 30.38 7.85 12.44
C ASP A 212 31.43 7.45 11.37
N ALA A 213 31.13 6.40 10.59
CA ALA A 213 32.02 5.92 9.54
C ALA A 213 32.11 6.88 8.33
N GLU A 214 31.06 7.65 8.07
CA GLU A 214 31.06 8.73 7.06
C GLU A 214 31.53 10.08 7.63
N SER A 215 31.94 10.13 8.90
CA SER A 215 32.33 11.38 9.59
C SER A 215 31.22 12.45 9.56
N ALA A 216 29.95 12.03 9.55
CA ALA A 216 28.79 12.92 9.57
C ALA A 216 28.28 13.11 11.00
N SER A 217 28.08 14.37 11.41
CA SER A 217 27.50 14.71 12.71
C SER A 217 25.98 14.74 12.60
N ILE A 218 25.28 13.81 13.24
CA ILE A 218 23.81 13.73 13.21
C ILE A 218 23.31 13.60 14.64
N SER A 219 22.30 14.41 15.00
CA SER A 219 21.74 14.37 16.36
C SER A 219 20.92 13.11 16.63
N ASP A 220 20.83 12.71 17.90
CA ASP A 220 20.07 11.52 18.31
C ASP A 220 18.58 11.61 17.96
N ASP A 221 18.00 12.80 18.09
CA ASP A 221 16.62 13.07 17.70
C ASP A 221 16.42 12.92 16.17
N ALA A 222 17.41 13.31 15.37
CA ALA A 222 17.37 13.12 13.92
C ALA A 222 17.43 11.62 13.53
N LEU A 223 18.28 10.84 14.20
CA LEU A 223 18.34 9.38 14.01
C LEU A 223 17.04 8.68 14.41
N ALA A 224 16.40 9.13 15.49
CA ALA A 224 15.10 8.65 15.93
C ALA A 224 14.01 8.93 14.87
N LEU A 225 13.98 10.12 14.29
CA LEU A 225 13.05 10.48 13.21
C LEU A 225 13.24 9.61 11.97
N ILE A 226 14.48 9.40 11.53
CA ILE A 226 14.80 8.52 10.38
C ILE A 226 14.37 7.08 10.68
N THR A 227 14.66 6.59 11.88
CA THR A 227 14.29 5.23 12.31
C THR A 227 12.78 5.02 12.27
N ARG A 228 12.02 6.00 12.76
CA ARG A 228 10.55 5.97 12.72
C ARG A 228 10.03 5.98 11.28
N ALA A 229 10.54 6.88 10.44
CA ALA A 229 10.13 7.00 9.04
C ALA A 229 10.46 5.75 8.20
N ALA A 230 11.50 5.00 8.56
CA ALA A 230 11.89 3.78 7.87
C ALA A 230 11.07 2.54 8.25
N GLU A 231 10.22 2.59 9.28
CA GLU A 231 9.36 1.50 9.75
C GLU A 231 10.07 0.13 9.89
N GLY A 232 11.34 0.12 10.31
CA GLY A 232 12.13 -1.11 10.48
C GLY A 232 12.73 -1.69 9.19
N SER A 233 12.70 -0.96 8.07
CA SER A 233 13.43 -1.24 6.83
C SER A 233 14.85 -0.66 6.88
N ALA A 234 15.88 -1.51 6.88
CA ALA A 234 17.28 -1.05 6.87
C ALA A 234 17.63 -0.28 5.59
N ARG A 235 17.09 -0.72 4.44
CA ARG A 235 17.35 -0.06 3.15
C ARG A 235 16.78 1.36 3.13
N ASP A 236 15.58 1.55 3.65
CA ASP A 236 14.94 2.87 3.65
C ASP A 236 15.61 3.77 4.70
N ALA A 237 15.93 3.24 5.89
CA ALA A 237 16.66 3.97 6.92
C ALA A 237 18.03 4.48 6.43
N THR A 238 18.80 3.63 5.76
CA THR A 238 20.11 4.01 5.21
C THR A 238 20.00 4.96 4.01
N SER A 239 18.95 4.83 3.19
CA SER A 239 18.68 5.79 2.11
C SER A 239 18.31 7.18 2.66
N LEU A 240 17.48 7.24 3.71
CA LEU A 240 17.11 8.48 4.37
C LEU A 240 18.30 9.13 5.08
N LEU A 241 19.16 8.31 5.69
CA LEU A 241 20.42 8.79 6.27
C LEU A 241 21.33 9.42 5.22
N ASP A 242 21.48 8.80 4.06
CA ASP A 242 22.29 9.31 2.95
C ASP A 242 21.79 10.67 2.44
N GLN A 243 20.46 10.80 2.33
CA GLN A 243 19.82 12.07 1.97
C GLN A 243 20.05 13.14 3.05
N ALA A 244 19.96 12.78 4.33
CA ALA A 244 20.17 13.67 5.46
C ALA A 244 21.63 14.15 5.57
N ILE A 245 22.60 13.29 5.25
CA ILE A 245 24.02 13.64 5.17
C ILE A 245 24.27 14.57 3.98
N SER A 246 23.66 14.28 2.83
CA SER A 246 23.85 15.08 1.61
C SER A 246 23.25 16.49 1.70
N HIS A 247 22.17 16.67 2.47
CA HIS A 247 21.56 17.98 2.72
C HIS A 247 22.20 18.75 3.88
N GLY A 248 22.90 18.06 4.79
CA GLY A 248 23.54 18.67 5.95
C GLY A 248 24.89 19.30 5.59
N ALA A 249 24.95 20.63 5.55
CA ALA A 249 26.23 21.36 5.44
C ALA A 249 26.98 21.43 6.79
N GLY A 250 27.01 20.33 7.56
CA GLY A 250 27.54 20.28 8.93
C GLY A 250 26.77 19.30 9.82
N GLU A 251 26.41 19.73 11.03
CA GLU A 251 25.57 18.93 11.93
C GLU A 251 24.12 18.88 11.44
N THR A 252 23.64 17.68 11.13
CA THR A 252 22.25 17.45 10.74
C THR A 252 21.38 17.25 11.98
N GLY A 253 20.62 18.29 12.32
CA GLY A 253 19.66 18.28 13.44
C GLY A 253 18.26 17.76 13.06
N ALA A 254 17.40 17.63 14.07
CA ALA A 254 16.04 17.13 13.91
C ALA A 254 15.19 17.98 12.93
N ASP A 255 15.34 19.30 12.95
CA ASP A 255 14.54 20.20 12.11
C ASP A 255 14.86 20.06 10.62
N GLN A 256 16.12 19.81 10.28
CA GLN A 256 16.53 19.55 8.89
C GLN A 256 15.94 18.23 8.39
N VAL A 257 15.96 17.18 9.22
CA VAL A 257 15.36 15.88 8.89
C VAL A 257 13.84 15.98 8.79
N ARG A 258 13.17 16.74 9.67
CA ARG A 258 11.73 17.00 9.57
C ARG A 258 11.37 17.69 8.25
N ALA A 259 12.11 18.74 7.89
CA ALA A 259 11.92 19.44 6.62
C ALA A 259 12.15 18.51 5.42
N MET A 260 13.20 17.68 5.46
CA MET A 260 13.49 16.67 4.43
C MET A 260 12.36 15.65 4.27
N LEU A 261 11.79 15.18 5.38
CA LEU A 261 10.72 14.19 5.39
C LEU A 261 9.31 14.80 5.20
N GLY A 262 9.20 16.13 5.15
CA GLY A 262 7.90 16.82 5.11
C GLY A 262 7.04 16.56 6.35
N LEU A 263 7.66 16.24 7.48
CA LEU A 263 6.95 15.95 8.73
C LEU A 263 6.58 17.25 9.45
N ALA A 264 5.36 17.32 9.97
CA ALA A 264 4.98 18.39 10.87
C ALA A 264 5.81 18.33 12.16
N ASP A 265 6.02 19.49 12.78
CA ASP A 265 6.64 19.54 14.10
C ASP A 265 5.70 18.88 15.11
N ARG A 266 6.08 17.69 15.58
CA ARG A 266 5.32 16.88 16.53
C ARG A 266 5.04 17.62 17.84
N GLY A 267 5.92 18.55 18.25
CA GLY A 267 5.67 19.41 19.40
C GLY A 267 4.41 20.28 19.19
N ARG A 268 4.28 20.86 18.00
CA ARG A 268 3.11 21.65 17.60
C ARG A 268 1.84 20.81 17.48
N VAL A 269 1.94 19.57 17.00
CA VAL A 269 0.79 18.65 16.97
C VAL A 269 0.37 18.26 18.39
N LEU A 270 1.31 18.07 19.32
CA LEU A 270 1.01 17.87 20.73
C LEU A 270 0.35 19.11 21.37
N ASP A 271 0.73 20.33 20.96
CA ASP A 271 0.08 21.57 21.39
C ASP A 271 -1.36 21.66 20.87
N LEU A 272 -1.56 21.35 19.59
CA LEU A 272 -2.89 21.24 18.99
C LEU A 272 -3.74 20.19 19.71
N PHE A 273 -3.17 19.01 20.00
CA PHE A 273 -3.85 17.96 20.75
C PHE A 273 -4.27 18.45 22.15
N ASP A 274 -3.38 19.14 22.88
CA ASP A 274 -3.69 19.70 24.19
C ASP A 274 -4.82 20.75 24.14
N LEU A 275 -4.79 21.65 23.14
CA LEU A 275 -5.86 22.64 22.92
C LEU A 275 -7.21 21.97 22.61
N ILE A 276 -7.20 20.91 21.79
CA ILE A 276 -8.41 20.14 21.49
C ILE A 276 -8.97 19.48 22.75
N MET A 277 -8.09 18.85 23.54
CA MET A 277 -8.48 18.14 24.76
C MET A 277 -8.94 19.08 25.88
N LYS A 278 -8.52 20.35 25.86
CA LYS A 278 -9.01 21.41 26.74
C LYS A 278 -10.34 22.03 26.30
N GLY A 279 -10.84 21.68 25.12
CA GLY A 279 -12.08 22.26 24.57
C GLY A 279 -11.90 23.71 24.11
N ASP A 280 -10.69 24.12 23.68
CA ASP A 280 -10.43 25.47 23.14
C ASP A 280 -10.45 25.47 21.59
N PRO A 281 -11.61 25.70 20.95
CA PRO A 281 -11.71 25.73 19.49
C PRO A 281 -10.96 26.90 18.87
N ALA A 282 -10.90 28.05 19.54
CA ALA A 282 -10.25 29.24 18.98
C ALA A 282 -8.72 29.06 18.95
N GLY A 283 -8.16 28.57 20.05
CA GLY A 283 -6.74 28.19 20.12
C GLY A 283 -6.39 27.10 19.11
N ALA A 284 -7.17 26.02 19.06
CA ALA A 284 -6.91 24.89 18.16
C ALA A 284 -6.95 25.27 16.67
N LEU A 285 -7.92 26.08 16.24
CA LEU A 285 -7.99 26.56 14.87
C LEU A 285 -6.84 27.52 14.53
N THR A 286 -6.45 28.38 15.47
CA THR A 286 -5.29 29.28 15.30
C THR A 286 -4.02 28.45 15.11
N GLU A 287 -3.80 27.44 15.95
CA GLU A 287 -2.64 26.56 15.85
C GLU A 287 -2.62 25.80 14.52
N LEU A 288 -3.73 25.17 14.13
CA LEU A 288 -3.85 24.48 12.83
C LEU A 288 -3.55 25.43 11.65
N SER A 289 -4.10 26.64 11.65
CA SER A 289 -3.87 27.64 10.60
C SER A 289 -2.39 28.05 10.51
N SER A 290 -1.71 28.15 11.65
CA SER A 290 -0.31 28.54 11.72
C SER A 290 0.64 27.38 11.35
N GLN A 291 0.22 26.12 11.53
CA GLN A 291 0.92 24.95 10.98
C GLN A 291 0.80 24.92 9.46
N TYR A 292 -0.40 25.18 8.93
CA TYR A 292 -0.64 25.27 7.49
C TYR A 292 0.15 26.40 6.83
N ALA A 293 0.19 27.58 7.46
CA ALA A 293 1.02 28.71 7.00
C ALA A 293 2.53 28.38 7.01
N GLY A 294 2.95 27.45 7.87
CA GLY A 294 4.30 26.89 7.90
C GLY A 294 4.55 25.78 6.86
N GLY A 295 3.57 25.47 6.01
CA GLY A 295 3.68 24.46 4.95
C GLY A 295 3.26 23.05 5.35
N ALA A 296 2.67 22.85 6.54
CA ALA A 296 2.18 21.54 6.94
C ALA A 296 0.96 21.11 6.12
N ASP A 297 0.96 19.86 5.64
CA ASP A 297 -0.19 19.25 4.98
C ASP A 297 -1.30 18.95 6.01
N PRO A 298 -2.55 19.44 5.84
CA PRO A 298 -3.63 19.19 6.79
C PRO A 298 -3.89 17.71 7.03
N MET A 299 -3.75 16.88 6.00
CA MET A 299 -3.92 15.43 6.14
C MET A 299 -2.82 14.81 7.01
N ALA A 300 -1.57 15.26 6.86
CA ALA A 300 -0.47 14.85 7.74
C ALA A 300 -0.75 15.23 9.21
N VAL A 301 -1.20 16.46 9.48
CA VAL A 301 -1.53 16.89 10.86
C VAL A 301 -2.63 16.02 11.47
N MET A 302 -3.67 15.67 10.70
CA MET A 302 -4.74 14.79 11.18
C MET A 302 -4.25 13.36 11.45
N ARG A 303 -3.31 12.84 10.64
CA ARG A 303 -2.68 11.54 10.90
C ARG A 303 -1.84 11.59 12.17
N ASP A 304 -1.05 12.64 12.35
CA ASP A 304 -0.21 12.82 13.54
C ASP A 304 -1.07 12.93 14.82
N LEU A 305 -2.22 13.61 14.77
CA LEU A 305 -3.19 13.64 15.87
C LEU A 305 -3.73 12.23 16.20
N ALA A 306 -4.00 11.40 15.18
CA ALA A 306 -4.42 10.02 15.37
C ALA A 306 -3.31 9.19 16.02
N GLU A 307 -2.07 9.31 15.52
CA GLU A 307 -0.91 8.64 16.10
C GLU A 307 -0.66 9.03 17.56
N ILE A 308 -0.74 10.32 17.90
CA ILE A 308 -0.63 10.81 19.28
C ILE A 308 -1.75 10.22 20.14
N THR A 309 -2.99 10.23 19.65
CA THR A 309 -4.14 9.65 20.39
C THR A 309 -3.93 8.17 20.67
N HIS A 310 -3.46 7.41 19.67
CA HIS A 310 -3.13 6.00 19.82
C HIS A 310 -1.99 5.81 20.82
N TRP A 311 -0.90 6.55 20.66
CA TRP A 311 0.27 6.45 21.52
C TRP A 311 -0.06 6.76 23.00
N VAL A 312 -0.78 7.85 23.27
CA VAL A 312 -1.24 8.19 24.63
C VAL A 312 -2.16 7.10 25.21
N SER A 313 -3.02 6.49 24.37
CA SER A 313 -3.86 5.36 24.79
C SER A 313 -3.04 4.13 25.18
N VAL A 314 -2.00 3.81 24.41
CA VAL A 314 -1.09 2.70 24.71
C VAL A 314 -0.30 2.98 25.99
N VAL A 315 0.28 4.18 26.14
CA VAL A 315 1.00 4.59 27.36
C VAL A 315 0.11 4.48 28.61
N LYS A 316 -1.17 4.81 28.49
CA LYS A 316 -2.13 4.68 29.59
C LYS A 316 -2.35 3.23 30.05
N ILE A 317 -2.32 2.27 29.13
CA ILE A 317 -2.53 0.84 29.42
C ILE A 317 -1.21 0.16 29.82
N THR A 318 -0.13 0.52 29.14
CA THR A 318 1.19 -0.06 29.28
C THR A 318 2.20 1.10 29.43
N PRO A 319 2.50 1.53 30.67
CA PRO A 319 3.39 2.66 30.91
C PRO A 319 4.82 2.49 30.34
N GLU A 320 5.27 1.25 30.17
CA GLU A 320 6.55 0.91 29.52
C GLU A 320 6.62 1.39 28.06
N ALA A 321 5.48 1.52 27.37
CA ALA A 321 5.43 2.02 25.99
C ALA A 321 5.82 3.50 25.87
N ALA A 322 5.93 4.23 26.98
CA ALA A 322 6.48 5.59 26.98
C ALA A 322 8.01 5.57 26.78
N GLU A 323 8.70 4.47 27.07
CA GLU A 323 10.16 4.35 26.95
C GLU A 323 10.63 4.06 25.51
N ASP A 324 9.78 4.27 24.50
CA ASP A 324 10.15 4.16 23.09
C ASP A 324 11.36 5.07 22.78
N PRO A 325 12.46 4.54 22.21
CA PRO A 325 13.67 5.31 21.91
C PRO A 325 13.50 6.28 20.74
N THR A 326 12.45 6.15 19.94
CA THR A 326 12.16 7.06 18.82
C THR A 326 11.44 8.35 19.26
N ILE A 327 11.09 8.44 20.54
CA ILE A 327 10.36 9.57 21.13
C ILE A 327 11.30 10.40 22.00
N GLY A 328 11.31 11.71 21.75
CA GLY A 328 12.13 12.66 22.51
C GLY A 328 11.73 12.75 23.99
N PRO A 329 12.63 13.20 24.89
CA PRO A 329 12.36 13.26 26.33
C PRO A 329 11.20 14.20 26.70
N ASP A 330 11.07 15.34 26.00
CA ASP A 330 9.96 16.28 26.20
C ASP A 330 8.62 15.67 25.79
N GLU A 331 8.56 15.08 24.59
CA GLU A 331 7.39 14.39 24.08
C GLU A 331 6.94 13.28 25.06
N ARG A 332 7.89 12.46 25.53
CA ARG A 332 7.66 11.39 26.52
C ARG A 332 7.02 11.93 27.80
N ALA A 333 7.53 13.04 28.34
CA ALA A 333 6.99 13.67 29.54
C ALA A 333 5.56 14.17 29.32
N ARG A 334 5.30 14.83 28.19
CA ARG A 334 3.95 15.30 27.81
C ARG A 334 2.97 14.15 27.61
N GLY A 335 3.37 13.09 26.92
CA GLY A 335 2.54 11.90 26.70
C GLY A 335 2.14 11.19 28.00
N ARG A 336 3.06 11.10 28.98
CA ARG A 336 2.76 10.58 30.32
C ARG A 336 1.74 11.45 31.05
N ALA A 337 1.95 12.77 31.06
CA ALA A 337 1.02 13.71 31.68
C ALA A 337 -0.39 13.61 31.06
N MET A 338 -0.48 13.51 29.73
CA MET A 338 -1.76 13.30 29.02
C MET A 338 -2.39 11.94 29.35
N ALA A 339 -1.60 10.88 29.41
CA ALA A 339 -2.08 9.54 29.76
C ALA A 339 -2.63 9.47 31.20
N GLU A 340 -2.08 10.24 32.13
CA GLU A 340 -2.60 10.37 33.49
C GLU A 340 -3.88 11.20 33.54
N ALA A 341 -3.90 12.37 32.90
CA ALA A 341 -5.01 13.32 32.95
C ALA A 341 -6.26 12.84 32.19
N LEU A 342 -6.09 12.16 31.05
CA LEU A 342 -7.18 11.86 30.14
C LEU A 342 -7.81 10.48 30.42
N PRO A 343 -9.14 10.37 30.55
CA PRO A 343 -9.79 9.08 30.74
C PRO A 343 -9.87 8.29 29.42
N MET A 344 -9.78 6.96 29.51
CA MET A 344 -9.75 6.07 28.33
C MET A 344 -10.95 6.28 27.39
N ARG A 345 -12.13 6.57 27.97
CA ARG A 345 -13.36 6.86 27.21
C ARG A 345 -13.22 8.02 26.22
N VAL A 346 -12.44 9.05 26.58
CA VAL A 346 -12.24 10.22 25.72
C VAL A 346 -11.25 9.86 24.61
N LEU A 347 -10.16 9.16 24.95
CA LEU A 347 -9.16 8.72 23.97
C LEU A 347 -9.75 7.78 22.90
N THR A 348 -10.57 6.80 23.29
CA THR A 348 -11.23 5.89 22.33
C THR A 348 -12.22 6.61 21.42
N ARG A 349 -12.95 7.60 21.95
CA ARG A 349 -13.88 8.42 21.17
C ARG A 349 -13.12 9.33 20.20
N MET A 350 -12.07 9.98 20.69
CA MET A 350 -11.17 10.82 19.89
C MET A 350 -10.60 10.03 18.72
N TRP A 351 -10.11 8.81 18.98
CA TRP A 351 -9.61 7.89 17.95
C TRP A 351 -10.65 7.59 16.87
N GLN A 352 -11.88 7.19 17.24
CA GLN A 352 -12.94 6.92 16.26
C GLN A 352 -13.29 8.14 15.41
N MET A 353 -13.32 9.33 16.02
CA MET A 353 -13.61 10.56 15.30
C MET A 353 -12.46 10.99 14.39
N LEU A 354 -11.21 10.80 14.80
CA LEU A 354 -10.03 11.07 13.98
C LEU A 354 -10.00 10.14 12.76
N LEU A 355 -10.29 8.84 12.91
CA LEU A 355 -10.39 7.93 11.76
C LEU A 355 -11.43 8.40 10.75
N LYS A 356 -12.62 8.78 11.21
CA LYS A 356 -13.65 9.34 10.33
C LYS A 356 -13.22 10.68 9.70
N ALA A 357 -12.54 11.53 10.47
CA ALA A 357 -12.04 12.79 9.96
C ALA A 357 -10.96 12.61 8.88
N LEU A 358 -10.11 11.59 9.00
CA LEU A 358 -9.12 11.25 7.97
C LEU A 358 -9.81 10.90 6.64
N ASP A 359 -10.86 10.09 6.68
CA ASP A 359 -11.65 9.77 5.47
C ASP A 359 -12.29 11.03 4.88
N GLU A 360 -12.91 11.87 5.71
CA GLU A 360 -13.56 13.11 5.27
C GLU A 360 -12.58 14.13 4.67
N VAL A 361 -11.39 14.28 5.26
CA VAL A 361 -10.34 15.18 4.73
C VAL A 361 -9.77 14.66 3.42
N ALA A 362 -9.74 13.33 3.22
CA ALA A 362 -9.24 12.71 1.99
C ALA A 362 -10.19 12.92 0.81
N GLU A 363 -11.50 12.88 1.08
CA GLU A 363 -12.55 13.02 0.06
C GLU A 363 -12.94 14.49 -0.20
N ALA A 364 -12.64 15.41 0.72
CA ALA A 364 -13.09 16.79 0.64
C ALA A 364 -12.44 17.57 -0.53
N PRO A 365 -13.20 18.43 -1.25
CA PRO A 365 -12.65 19.32 -2.27
C PRO A 365 -11.60 20.30 -1.72
N ASN A 366 -11.67 20.63 -0.43
CA ASN A 366 -10.68 21.43 0.27
C ASN A 366 -10.34 20.76 1.60
N ALA A 367 -9.14 20.15 1.66
CA ALA A 367 -8.65 19.43 2.83
C ALA A 367 -8.54 20.32 4.08
N MET A 368 -8.16 21.60 3.92
CA MET A 368 -8.03 22.52 5.05
C MET A 368 -9.39 22.79 5.71
N MET A 369 -10.42 23.08 4.91
CA MET A 369 -11.78 23.32 5.44
C MET A 369 -12.33 22.08 6.15
N ALA A 370 -12.06 20.88 5.62
CA ALA A 370 -12.46 19.64 6.26
C ALA A 370 -11.72 19.40 7.57
N ALA A 371 -10.41 19.73 7.63
CA ALA A 371 -9.60 19.63 8.84
C ALA A 371 -10.07 20.61 9.92
N GLU A 372 -10.40 21.85 9.57
CA GLU A 372 -10.98 22.84 10.50
C GLU A 372 -12.29 22.33 11.10
N MET A 373 -13.20 21.81 10.26
CA MET A 373 -14.46 21.21 10.72
C MET A 373 -14.23 19.97 11.60
N ALA A 374 -13.21 19.18 11.31
CA ALA A 374 -12.82 18.07 12.17
C ALA A 374 -12.34 18.56 13.54
N VAL A 375 -11.42 19.52 13.61
CA VAL A 375 -10.92 20.10 14.86
C VAL A 375 -12.06 20.66 15.71
N ILE A 376 -13.00 21.41 15.11
CA ILE A 376 -14.19 21.94 15.81
C ILE A 376 -15.04 20.81 16.42
N ARG A 377 -15.24 19.71 15.69
CA ARG A 377 -16.00 18.57 16.24
C ARG A 377 -15.24 17.89 17.37
N LEU A 378 -13.93 17.74 17.24
CA LEU A 378 -13.10 17.10 18.26
C LEU A 378 -13.09 17.91 19.56
N THR A 379 -12.98 19.24 19.49
CA THR A 379 -13.03 20.14 20.67
C THR A 379 -14.38 20.04 21.39
N HIS A 380 -15.50 20.06 20.66
CA HIS A 380 -16.84 19.95 21.27
C HIS A 380 -17.11 18.61 21.93
N VAL A 381 -16.46 17.55 21.44
CA VAL A 381 -16.66 16.20 21.98
C VAL A 381 -15.80 15.94 23.21
N ALA A 382 -14.68 16.65 23.38
CA ALA A 382 -13.89 16.64 24.61
C ALA A 382 -14.71 17.13 25.83
N ASP A 383 -15.60 18.09 25.62
CA ASP A 383 -16.47 18.69 26.65
C ASP A 383 -17.75 17.92 26.98
N LEU A 384 -18.07 16.84 26.24
CA LEU A 384 -19.33 16.13 26.46
C LEU A 384 -19.33 15.38 27.82
N PRO A 385 -20.27 15.72 28.73
CA PRO A 385 -20.39 15.04 30.02
C PRO A 385 -20.65 13.55 29.83
N SER A 386 -20.19 12.74 30.78
CA SER A 386 -20.48 11.32 30.78
C SER A 386 -22.00 11.07 30.88
N PRO A 387 -22.50 9.95 30.32
CA PRO A 387 -23.90 9.58 30.49
C PRO A 387 -24.35 9.55 31.96
N GLU A 388 -23.45 9.17 32.87
CA GLU A 388 -23.70 9.19 34.32
C GLU A 388 -23.86 10.62 34.87
N GLU A 389 -23.03 11.57 34.43
CA GLU A 389 -23.16 12.99 34.80
C GLU A 389 -24.42 13.63 34.20
N LEU A 390 -24.80 13.23 32.99
CA LEU A 390 -26.06 13.62 32.36
C LEU A 390 -27.27 13.09 33.14
N VAL A 391 -27.24 11.81 33.55
CA VAL A 391 -28.29 11.20 34.37
C VAL A 391 -28.35 11.85 35.76
N ARG A 392 -27.20 12.19 36.35
CA ARG A 392 -27.14 12.91 37.62
C ARG A 392 -27.70 14.33 37.50
N LYS A 393 -27.33 15.09 36.46
CA LYS A 393 -27.92 16.40 36.16
C LYS A 393 -29.43 16.32 35.91
N LEU A 394 -29.91 15.26 35.27
CA LEU A 394 -31.33 15.03 35.04
C LEU A 394 -32.09 14.74 36.36
N ARG A 395 -31.46 14.03 37.30
CA ARG A 395 -32.03 13.71 38.62
C ARG A 395 -31.98 14.90 39.59
N ASP A 396 -30.97 15.76 39.46
CA ASP A 396 -30.78 16.95 40.30
C ASP A 396 -31.56 18.18 39.81
N THR A 397 -32.28 18.09 38.68
CA THR A 397 -33.16 19.17 38.18
C THR A 397 -34.52 19.09 38.90
N PRO A 398 -34.92 20.07 39.73
CA PRO A 398 -36.22 20.03 40.41
C PRO A 398 -37.36 20.17 39.38
N PRO A 399 -38.50 19.46 39.55
CA PRO A 399 -39.65 19.65 38.68
C PRO A 399 -40.15 21.10 38.78
N PRO A 400 -40.62 21.71 37.67
CA PRO A 400 -41.11 23.08 37.68
C PRO A 400 -42.32 23.22 38.63
N PRO A 401 -42.48 24.38 39.32
CA PRO A 401 -43.54 24.55 40.30
C PRO A 401 -44.93 24.49 39.64
N ALA A 402 -45.81 23.66 40.20
CA ALA A 402 -47.21 23.57 39.81
C ALA A 402 -47.94 24.90 40.09
N THR A 403 -48.68 25.39 39.10
CA THR A 403 -49.58 26.55 39.20
C THR A 403 -50.71 26.31 40.22
N PRO A 404 -51.18 27.35 40.95
CA PRO A 404 -52.14 27.18 42.05
C PRO A 404 -53.59 27.01 41.57
N PRO A 405 -54.48 26.40 42.38
CA PRO A 405 -55.85 26.08 41.97
C PRO A 405 -56.82 27.26 42.20
N SER A 406 -57.61 27.57 41.18
CA SER A 406 -58.76 28.49 41.26
C SER A 406 -59.94 27.81 41.96
N GLY A 407 -60.56 28.53 42.89
CA GLY A 407 -61.56 28.05 43.85
C GLY A 407 -62.99 27.76 43.33
N PRO A 408 -63.96 27.53 44.25
CA PRO A 408 -65.11 26.64 44.03
C PRO A 408 -66.42 27.38 43.70
N GLY A 409 -67.33 26.70 42.99
CA GLY A 409 -68.71 27.15 42.83
C GLY A 409 -69.63 26.16 42.10
N GLY A 410 -70.60 25.59 42.85
CA GLY A 410 -71.94 25.26 42.35
C GLY A 410 -72.19 23.88 41.72
N ALA A 411 -72.80 22.97 42.49
CA ALA A 411 -73.67 21.89 41.98
C ALA A 411 -75.09 22.46 41.71
N PRO A 412 -76.13 21.69 41.27
CA PRO A 412 -76.18 20.26 40.91
C PRO A 412 -77.02 19.91 39.64
N SER A 413 -77.03 18.64 39.22
CA SER A 413 -78.24 17.77 39.22
C SER A 413 -78.33 16.75 38.05
N ALA A 414 -78.42 15.48 38.48
CA ALA A 414 -79.24 14.35 38.01
C ALA A 414 -79.40 13.98 36.52
N GLY A 415 -79.21 12.69 36.23
CA GLY A 415 -79.72 12.06 35.00
C GLY A 415 -79.29 10.61 34.79
N ASN A 416 -80.01 9.69 35.42
CA ASN A 416 -79.99 8.23 35.31
C ASN A 416 -79.73 7.62 33.91
N GLY A 417 -79.17 6.40 33.90
CA GLY A 417 -79.34 5.47 32.76
C GLY A 417 -78.50 4.20 32.87
N ALA A 418 -79.05 3.18 33.52
CA ALA A 418 -78.48 1.85 33.72
C ALA A 418 -78.62 0.93 32.48
N GLY A 419 -77.85 -0.17 32.49
CA GLY A 419 -78.11 -1.40 31.70
C GLY A 419 -76.89 -1.89 30.93
N THR A 420 -76.18 -2.93 31.39
CA THR A 420 -76.31 -4.36 30.97
C THR A 420 -76.02 -4.59 29.48
N ALA A 421 -75.34 -5.62 29.00
CA ALA A 421 -74.48 -6.68 29.51
C ALA A 421 -73.96 -7.40 28.24
N GLN A 422 -72.79 -8.04 28.35
CA GLN A 422 -72.45 -9.32 27.69
C GLN A 422 -72.25 -9.39 26.15
N GLY A 423 -71.04 -9.83 25.78
CA GLY A 423 -70.90 -10.93 24.81
C GLY A 423 -70.31 -10.61 23.43
N GLY A 424 -69.04 -10.95 23.25
CA GLY A 424 -68.62 -11.82 22.14
C GLY A 424 -68.22 -11.22 20.79
N THR A 425 -67.06 -11.71 20.31
CA THR A 425 -66.65 -11.94 18.91
C THR A 425 -66.11 -10.78 18.06
N SER A 426 -64.79 -10.86 17.81
CA SER A 426 -64.04 -10.72 16.55
C SER A 426 -64.51 -9.74 15.47
N ALA A 427 -63.62 -8.82 15.05
CA ALA A 427 -63.13 -8.70 13.66
C ALA A 427 -62.22 -7.46 13.49
N GLN A 428 -61.35 -7.55 12.49
CA GLN A 428 -60.38 -6.57 12.01
C GLN A 428 -60.97 -5.21 11.63
N GLY A 429 -60.14 -4.16 11.67
CA GLY A 429 -60.38 -2.93 10.90
C GLY A 429 -59.65 -1.72 11.48
N ALA A 430 -58.67 -1.20 10.73
CA ALA A 430 -58.06 0.11 10.98
C ALA A 430 -59.12 1.24 10.94
N PRO A 431 -58.85 2.38 11.60
CA PRO A 431 -58.93 3.62 10.81
C PRO A 431 -57.87 4.68 11.16
N ALA A 432 -57.67 5.52 10.15
CA ALA A 432 -56.84 6.74 10.12
C ALA A 432 -57.24 7.81 11.14
N PRO A 433 -56.37 8.81 11.41
CA PRO A 433 -56.81 10.08 11.96
C PRO A 433 -57.02 11.14 10.87
N THR A 434 -58.08 11.89 11.11
CA THR A 434 -58.70 12.97 10.36
C THR A 434 -58.18 14.35 10.79
N HIS A 435 -58.11 15.28 9.81
CA HIS A 435 -58.23 16.75 9.94
C HIS A 435 -57.17 17.53 10.76
N ARG A 436 -56.87 18.81 10.53
CA ARG A 436 -56.88 19.79 9.41
C ARG A 436 -56.24 21.05 10.03
N GLY A 437 -55.35 21.74 9.32
CA GLY A 437 -54.81 23.06 9.68
C GLY A 437 -54.38 23.81 8.40
N PRO A 438 -54.42 25.16 8.37
CA PRO A 438 -55.02 25.92 7.27
C PRO A 438 -54.06 26.33 6.15
N SER A 439 -54.69 26.58 5.01
CA SER A 439 -54.16 26.99 3.72
C SER A 439 -53.45 28.36 3.72
N GLY A 440 -52.29 28.42 3.07
CA GLY A 440 -51.60 29.59 2.53
C GLY A 440 -50.82 29.19 1.26
N PRO A 441 -50.65 30.08 0.26
CA PRO A 441 -50.50 29.67 -1.14
C PRO A 441 -49.07 29.26 -1.54
N SER A 442 -48.98 28.12 -2.21
CA SER A 442 -48.18 27.86 -3.42
C SER A 442 -46.70 28.27 -3.43
N ALA A 443 -45.83 27.42 -2.88
CA ALA A 443 -44.42 27.38 -3.26
C ALA A 443 -44.23 26.45 -4.47
N SER A 444 -44.44 26.95 -5.69
CA SER A 444 -44.03 26.26 -6.93
C SER A 444 -42.57 26.53 -7.32
N SER A 445 -41.79 27.24 -6.49
CA SER A 445 -40.37 27.54 -6.76
C SER A 445 -39.38 26.54 -6.16
N GLY A 446 -39.80 25.67 -5.22
CA GLY A 446 -38.92 24.70 -4.55
C GLY A 446 -38.58 23.46 -5.38
N ASN A 447 -39.47 23.06 -6.30
CA ASN A 447 -39.27 21.85 -7.10
C ASN A 447 -38.40 22.06 -8.35
N GLN A 448 -38.13 23.29 -8.77
CA GLN A 448 -37.20 23.55 -9.88
C GLN A 448 -35.74 23.61 -9.42
N ALA A 449 -35.47 24.07 -8.19
CA ALA A 449 -34.10 24.14 -7.66
C ALA A 449 -33.52 22.76 -7.28
N LEU A 450 -34.36 21.82 -6.82
CA LEU A 450 -33.94 20.45 -6.49
C LEU A 450 -33.76 19.53 -7.72
N ALA A 451 -34.30 19.91 -8.88
CA ALA A 451 -34.13 19.17 -10.13
C ALA A 451 -32.82 19.52 -10.88
N LEU A 452 -32.28 20.74 -10.66
CA LEU A 452 -31.05 21.21 -11.31
C LEU A 452 -29.76 20.60 -10.69
N ALA A 453 -29.77 20.25 -9.41
CA ALA A 453 -28.64 19.65 -8.70
C ALA A 453 -28.23 18.24 -9.21
N PRO A 454 -29.15 17.28 -9.46
CA PRO A 454 -28.79 15.99 -10.03
C PRO A 454 -28.36 16.08 -11.51
N GLU A 455 -28.88 17.05 -12.27
CA GLU A 455 -28.46 17.28 -13.68
C GLU A 455 -27.02 17.79 -13.76
N GLN A 456 -26.59 18.69 -12.85
CA GLN A 456 -25.20 19.17 -12.78
C GLN A 456 -24.21 18.07 -12.34
N ALA A 457 -24.61 17.18 -11.42
CA ALA A 457 -23.78 16.05 -10.99
C ALA A 457 -23.59 15.02 -12.12
N LEU A 458 -24.62 14.77 -12.93
CA LEU A 458 -24.57 13.85 -14.06
C LEU A 458 -23.87 14.44 -15.31
N ALA A 459 -23.75 15.77 -15.42
CA ALA A 459 -23.06 16.44 -16.52
C ALA A 459 -21.55 16.07 -16.62
N HIS A 460 -20.96 15.56 -15.54
CA HIS A 460 -19.58 15.03 -15.52
C HIS A 460 -19.42 13.71 -16.29
N TYR A 461 -20.51 13.07 -16.70
CA TYR A 461 -20.53 11.83 -17.49
C TYR A 461 -21.20 12.06 -18.85
N PRO A 462 -20.59 12.86 -19.75
CA PRO A 462 -21.23 13.25 -21.01
C PRO A 462 -21.34 12.10 -22.03
N SER A 463 -20.53 11.05 -21.91
CA SER A 463 -20.56 9.89 -22.81
C SER A 463 -20.49 8.56 -22.04
N PHE A 464 -20.86 7.47 -22.70
CA PHE A 464 -20.78 6.13 -22.13
C PHE A 464 -19.34 5.71 -21.79
N THR A 465 -18.33 6.23 -22.50
CA THR A 465 -16.91 6.01 -22.18
C THR A 465 -16.56 6.47 -20.77
N HIS A 466 -17.12 7.59 -20.30
CA HIS A 466 -16.91 8.09 -18.93
C HIS A 466 -17.52 7.15 -17.88
N VAL A 467 -18.57 6.42 -18.23
CA VAL A 467 -19.16 5.38 -17.36
C VAL A 467 -18.25 4.16 -17.26
N VAL A 468 -17.62 3.76 -18.37
CA VAL A 468 -16.63 2.67 -18.39
C VAL A 468 -15.37 3.05 -17.59
N GLU A 469 -14.91 4.30 -17.72
CA GLU A 469 -13.81 4.85 -16.92
C GLU A 469 -14.16 4.92 -15.44
N LEU A 470 -15.40 5.28 -15.09
CA LEU A 470 -15.88 5.27 -13.71
C LEU A 470 -15.85 3.85 -13.10
N ILE A 471 -16.25 2.83 -13.86
CA ILE A 471 -16.17 1.43 -13.43
C ILE A 471 -14.69 1.04 -13.20
N ARG A 472 -13.79 1.45 -14.11
CA ARG A 472 -12.35 1.20 -14.00
C ARG A 472 -11.72 1.88 -12.78
N ALA A 473 -12.07 3.13 -12.51
CA ALA A 473 -11.60 3.90 -11.35
C ALA A 473 -12.03 3.25 -10.02
N ASN A 474 -13.23 2.68 -9.97
CA ASN A 474 -13.76 1.98 -8.80
C ASN A 474 -13.30 0.52 -8.67
N ARG A 475 -12.43 0.04 -9.57
CA ARG A 475 -11.80 -1.30 -9.55
C ARG A 475 -12.78 -2.48 -9.55
N ASP A 476 -13.98 -2.33 -10.11
CA ASP A 476 -14.92 -3.44 -10.28
C ASP A 476 -14.65 -4.17 -11.60
N VAL A 477 -13.62 -5.04 -11.58
CA VAL A 477 -13.13 -5.75 -12.77
C VAL A 477 -14.20 -6.67 -13.37
N LYS A 478 -15.04 -7.28 -12.53
CA LYS A 478 -16.11 -8.17 -13.01
C LYS A 478 -17.17 -7.39 -13.78
N LEU A 479 -17.64 -6.27 -13.21
CA LEU A 479 -18.61 -5.42 -13.89
C LEU A 479 -18.02 -4.79 -15.17
N LEU A 480 -16.73 -4.43 -15.15
CA LEU A 480 -16.05 -3.89 -16.33
C LEU A 480 -16.05 -4.88 -17.49
N VAL A 481 -15.64 -6.13 -17.25
CA VAL A 481 -15.62 -7.17 -18.29
C VAL A 481 -17.04 -7.43 -18.81
N GLU A 482 -18.03 -7.50 -17.92
CA GLU A 482 -19.41 -7.73 -18.33
C GLU A 482 -19.99 -6.57 -19.15
N VAL A 483 -19.64 -5.33 -18.82
CA VAL A 483 -20.04 -4.15 -19.59
C VAL A 483 -19.29 -4.06 -20.92
N GLU A 484 -18.00 -4.40 -20.98
CA GLU A 484 -17.23 -4.35 -22.23
C GLU A 484 -17.63 -5.47 -23.21
N ALA A 485 -17.94 -6.67 -22.70
CA ALA A 485 -18.18 -7.87 -23.51
C ALA A 485 -19.66 -8.19 -23.77
N HIS A 486 -20.59 -7.77 -22.90
CA HIS A 486 -21.99 -8.22 -22.96
C HIS A 486 -23.02 -7.11 -23.14
N LEU A 487 -22.59 -5.86 -23.25
CA LEU A 487 -23.45 -4.69 -23.38
C LEU A 487 -23.28 -4.05 -24.76
N ARG A 488 -24.34 -4.10 -25.57
CA ARG A 488 -24.46 -3.37 -26.84
C ARG A 488 -25.24 -2.08 -26.64
N LEU A 489 -24.56 -0.95 -26.68
CA LEU A 489 -25.17 0.34 -26.37
C LEU A 489 -26.19 0.72 -27.46
N ALA A 490 -27.42 1.02 -27.05
CA ALA A 490 -28.48 1.48 -27.96
C ALA A 490 -28.74 2.98 -27.82
N SER A 491 -28.77 3.49 -26.59
CA SER A 491 -28.90 4.92 -26.32
C SER A 491 -28.23 5.29 -25.01
N TYR A 492 -27.57 6.44 -25.00
CA TYR A 492 -26.94 7.00 -23.81
C TYR A 492 -27.41 8.43 -23.57
N ARG A 493 -27.83 8.71 -22.34
CA ARG A 493 -27.96 10.06 -21.78
C ARG A 493 -27.41 10.05 -20.36
N PRO A 494 -26.86 11.16 -19.85
CA PRO A 494 -26.44 11.25 -18.45
C PRO A 494 -27.57 10.81 -17.51
N GLY A 495 -27.33 9.77 -16.71
CA GLY A 495 -28.33 9.19 -15.81
C GLY A 495 -29.28 8.15 -16.44
N ARG A 496 -29.21 7.88 -17.75
CA ARG A 496 -30.04 6.86 -18.43
C ARG A 496 -29.27 6.08 -19.49
N ILE A 497 -29.20 4.76 -19.32
CA ILE A 497 -28.50 3.84 -20.21
C ILE A 497 -29.50 2.85 -20.78
N GLU A 498 -29.60 2.78 -22.11
CA GLU A 498 -30.37 1.77 -22.81
C GLU A 498 -29.42 0.87 -23.61
N PHE A 499 -29.49 -0.43 -23.37
CA PHE A 499 -28.62 -1.38 -24.04
C PHE A 499 -29.33 -2.68 -24.42
N GLN A 500 -28.80 -3.34 -25.45
CA GLN A 500 -29.17 -4.68 -25.84
C GLN A 500 -28.16 -5.66 -25.22
N PRO A 501 -28.59 -6.63 -24.41
CA PRO A 501 -27.69 -7.65 -23.89
C PRO A 501 -27.27 -8.62 -25.00
N THR A 502 -26.02 -9.10 -24.97
CA THR A 502 -25.60 -10.24 -25.80
C THR A 502 -26.29 -11.53 -25.35
N ALA A 503 -26.28 -12.58 -26.18
CA ALA A 503 -26.88 -13.88 -25.85
C ALA A 503 -26.33 -14.50 -24.54
N ASP A 504 -25.06 -14.24 -24.23
CA ASP A 504 -24.37 -14.75 -23.03
C ASP A 504 -24.38 -13.76 -21.84
N ALA A 505 -25.16 -12.67 -21.92
CA ALA A 505 -25.18 -11.64 -20.89
C ALA A 505 -25.85 -12.13 -19.59
N PRO A 506 -25.28 -11.83 -18.40
CA PRO A 506 -25.94 -12.10 -17.12
C PRO A 506 -27.29 -11.36 -16.99
N ALA A 507 -28.34 -12.06 -16.57
CA ALA A 507 -29.70 -11.50 -16.45
C ALA A 507 -29.80 -10.34 -15.44
N ASP A 508 -28.85 -10.23 -14.50
CA ASP A 508 -28.80 -9.22 -13.45
C ASP A 508 -27.90 -8.01 -13.80
N LEU A 509 -27.29 -7.99 -14.99
CA LEU A 509 -26.35 -6.95 -15.43
C LEU A 509 -26.93 -5.54 -15.35
N ALA A 510 -28.17 -5.35 -15.81
CA ALA A 510 -28.83 -4.04 -15.79
C ALA A 510 -29.07 -3.51 -14.36
N GLN A 511 -29.45 -4.39 -13.42
CA GLN A 511 -29.65 -4.02 -12.02
C GLN A 511 -28.32 -3.73 -11.32
N ARG A 512 -27.29 -4.56 -11.55
CA ARG A 512 -25.97 -4.37 -10.96
C ARG A 512 -25.30 -3.10 -11.45
N LEU A 513 -25.40 -2.80 -12.75
CA LEU A 513 -24.89 -1.57 -13.33
C LEU A 513 -25.59 -0.35 -12.71
N GLY A 514 -26.93 -0.36 -12.61
CA GLY A 514 -27.68 0.75 -12.00
C GLY A 514 -27.34 0.97 -10.51
N ALA A 515 -27.20 -0.11 -9.73
CA ALA A 515 -26.86 -0.04 -8.31
C ALA A 515 -25.42 0.45 -8.08
N ALA A 516 -24.47 -0.02 -8.90
CA ALA A 516 -23.08 0.41 -8.83
C ALA A 516 -22.95 1.90 -9.18
N LEU A 517 -23.58 2.34 -10.26
CA LEU A 517 -23.56 3.76 -10.66
C LEU A 517 -24.23 4.65 -9.61
N GLN A 518 -25.35 4.22 -9.02
CA GLN A 518 -25.99 4.98 -7.93
C GLN A 518 -25.09 5.10 -6.69
N ARG A 519 -24.38 4.02 -6.34
CA ARG A 519 -23.45 4.03 -5.21
C ARG A 519 -22.28 5.00 -5.44
N TRP A 520 -21.79 5.11 -6.67
CA TRP A 520 -20.62 5.93 -6.99
C TRP A 520 -20.96 7.40 -7.30
N THR A 521 -22.08 7.67 -7.96
CA THR A 521 -22.46 9.04 -8.35
C THR A 521 -23.44 9.69 -7.38
N GLY A 522 -23.97 8.94 -6.40
CA GLY A 522 -24.99 9.41 -5.45
C GLY A 522 -26.36 9.71 -6.09
N THR A 523 -26.51 9.49 -7.39
CA THR A 523 -27.70 9.79 -8.19
C THR A 523 -28.28 8.51 -8.78
N ARG A 524 -29.61 8.43 -8.93
CA ARG A 524 -30.25 7.23 -9.46
C ARG A 524 -30.10 7.16 -10.99
N TRP A 525 -29.52 6.07 -11.49
CA TRP A 525 -29.41 5.79 -12.93
C TRP A 525 -30.56 4.91 -13.41
N GLY A 526 -31.19 5.29 -14.52
CA GLY A 526 -32.19 4.48 -15.23
C GLY A 526 -31.52 3.57 -16.25
N VAL A 527 -31.32 2.29 -15.92
CA VAL A 527 -30.77 1.30 -16.86
C VAL A 527 -31.91 0.46 -17.42
N SER A 528 -32.04 0.36 -18.74
CA SER A 528 -33.14 -0.34 -19.42
C SER A 528 -32.63 -1.22 -20.57
N LEU A 529 -33.34 -2.33 -20.79
CA LEU A 529 -33.03 -3.30 -21.85
C LEU A 529 -33.88 -3.00 -23.08
N VAL A 530 -33.25 -3.05 -24.26
CA VAL A 530 -33.95 -2.96 -25.55
C VAL A 530 -33.75 -4.23 -26.37
N ASN A 531 -34.74 -4.58 -27.20
CA ASN A 531 -34.71 -5.81 -28.01
C ASN A 531 -33.97 -5.65 -29.33
N GLU A 532 -33.84 -4.42 -29.85
CA GLU A 532 -33.19 -4.09 -31.12
C GLU A 532 -32.52 -2.72 -31.02
N GLY A 533 -31.46 -2.47 -31.80
CA GLY A 533 -30.80 -1.17 -31.91
C GLY A 533 -29.50 -1.00 -31.10
N GLY A 534 -28.94 -2.07 -30.52
CA GLY A 534 -27.60 -2.02 -29.94
C GLY A 534 -26.53 -2.12 -31.03
N GLY A 535 -25.51 -1.25 -30.98
CA GLY A 535 -24.31 -1.35 -31.83
C GLY A 535 -23.39 -2.49 -31.40
N ASP A 536 -22.15 -2.50 -31.90
CA ASP A 536 -21.15 -3.47 -31.45
C ASP A 536 -20.77 -3.23 -29.99
N THR A 537 -20.39 -4.30 -29.28
CA THR A 537 -19.81 -4.20 -27.94
C THR A 537 -18.43 -3.54 -28.00
N ILE A 538 -17.98 -3.03 -26.86
CA ILE A 538 -16.64 -2.41 -26.75
C ILE A 538 -15.55 -3.47 -27.01
N ALA A 539 -15.75 -4.70 -26.54
CA ALA A 539 -14.86 -5.83 -26.83
C ALA A 539 -14.84 -6.17 -28.34
N GLU A 540 -16.00 -6.25 -29.01
CA GLU A 540 -16.07 -6.49 -30.46
C GLU A 540 -15.36 -5.37 -31.25
N THR A 541 -15.49 -4.11 -30.82
CA THR A 541 -14.82 -2.98 -31.48
C THR A 541 -13.31 -3.00 -31.29
N ARG A 542 -12.84 -3.32 -30.06
CA ARG A 542 -11.41 -3.43 -29.74
C ARG A 542 -10.76 -4.60 -30.48
N ASP A 543 -11.44 -5.74 -30.51
CA ASP A 543 -10.92 -6.99 -31.06
C ASP A 543 -11.22 -7.11 -32.58
N ALA A 544 -11.83 -6.09 -33.20
CA ALA A 544 -12.18 -6.07 -34.63
C ALA A 544 -10.96 -6.20 -35.54
N ALA A 545 -9.86 -5.50 -35.22
CA ALA A 545 -8.62 -5.58 -36.00
C ALA A 545 -8.01 -6.99 -35.95
N ASP A 546 -7.93 -7.57 -34.75
CA ASP A 546 -7.44 -8.93 -34.55
C ASP A 546 -8.33 -9.99 -35.21
N THR A 547 -9.65 -9.78 -35.19
CA THR A 547 -10.62 -10.68 -35.81
C THR A 547 -10.54 -10.60 -37.33
N ALA A 548 -10.39 -9.39 -37.90
CA ALA A 548 -10.19 -9.21 -39.34
C ALA A 548 -8.91 -9.88 -39.83
N LEU A 549 -7.80 -9.75 -39.09
CA LEU A 549 -6.54 -10.45 -39.39
C LEU A 549 -6.69 -11.97 -39.29
N ARG A 550 -7.44 -12.47 -38.30
CA ARG A 550 -7.75 -13.91 -38.18
C ARG A 550 -8.60 -14.43 -39.32
N ASP A 551 -9.58 -13.66 -39.77
CA ASP A 551 -10.45 -14.04 -40.88
C ASP A 551 -9.68 -14.02 -42.21
N GLU A 552 -8.79 -13.05 -42.42
CA GLU A 552 -7.88 -13.01 -43.57
C GLU A 552 -6.92 -14.21 -43.57
N ALA A 553 -6.29 -14.49 -42.43
CA ALA A 553 -5.42 -15.65 -42.27
C ALA A 553 -6.18 -16.98 -42.46
N ALA A 554 -7.41 -17.10 -41.94
CA ALA A 554 -8.26 -18.27 -42.13
C ALA A 554 -8.77 -18.42 -43.56
N GLY A 555 -8.88 -17.32 -44.31
CA GLY A 555 -9.21 -17.29 -45.73
C GLY A 555 -8.06 -17.75 -46.64
N HIS A 556 -6.82 -17.81 -46.13
CA HIS A 556 -5.66 -18.18 -46.93
C HIS A 556 -5.71 -19.66 -47.37
N PRO A 557 -5.48 -19.99 -48.66
CA PRO A 557 -5.63 -21.36 -49.20
C PRO A 557 -4.81 -22.43 -48.46
N LEU A 558 -3.60 -22.08 -47.99
CA LEU A 558 -2.76 -23.00 -47.21
C LEU A 558 -3.31 -23.25 -45.81
N VAL A 559 -3.88 -22.23 -45.16
CA VAL A 559 -4.44 -22.36 -43.81
C VAL A 559 -5.72 -23.19 -43.85
N GLN A 560 -6.55 -23.00 -44.87
CA GLN A 560 -7.72 -23.85 -45.10
C GLN A 560 -7.34 -25.31 -45.34
N ALA A 561 -6.30 -25.57 -46.15
CA ALA A 561 -5.80 -26.92 -46.37
C ALA A 561 -5.31 -27.58 -45.06
N VAL A 562 -4.65 -26.82 -44.19
CA VAL A 562 -4.19 -27.29 -42.86
C VAL A 562 -5.38 -27.56 -41.92
N LEU A 563 -6.36 -26.66 -41.86
CA LEU A 563 -7.55 -26.83 -41.00
C LEU A 563 -8.42 -28.02 -41.48
N ALA A 564 -8.49 -28.26 -42.79
CA ALA A 564 -9.18 -29.42 -43.35
C ALA A 564 -8.45 -30.74 -43.06
N ALA A 565 -7.11 -30.74 -43.10
CA ALA A 565 -6.30 -31.90 -42.76
C ALA A 565 -6.26 -32.18 -41.24
N PHE A 566 -6.37 -31.13 -40.41
CA PHE A 566 -6.27 -31.20 -38.95
C PHE A 566 -7.44 -30.46 -38.27
N PRO A 567 -8.59 -31.12 -38.05
CA PRO A 567 -9.81 -30.50 -37.50
C PRO A 567 -9.69 -29.90 -36.09
N ARG A 568 -8.59 -30.16 -35.38
CA ARG A 568 -8.30 -29.59 -34.05
C ARG A 568 -7.28 -28.46 -34.08
N ALA A 569 -6.71 -28.14 -35.24
CA ALA A 569 -5.76 -27.04 -35.38
C ALA A 569 -6.47 -25.70 -35.16
N LYS A 570 -5.76 -24.76 -34.53
CA LYS A 570 -6.23 -23.40 -34.24
C LYS A 570 -5.10 -22.41 -34.52
N ILE A 571 -5.45 -21.23 -35.01
CA ILE A 571 -4.49 -20.13 -35.18
C ILE A 571 -4.20 -19.55 -33.79
N THR A 572 -2.97 -19.73 -33.30
CA THR A 572 -2.56 -19.23 -31.97
C THR A 572 -2.06 -17.80 -32.00
N SER A 573 -1.39 -17.40 -33.08
CA SER A 573 -0.78 -16.08 -33.27
C SER A 573 -0.67 -15.79 -34.76
N ILE A 574 -0.87 -14.53 -35.12
CA ILE A 574 -0.65 -14.00 -36.47
C ILE A 574 0.41 -12.93 -36.30
N ARG A 575 1.45 -12.97 -37.11
CA ARG A 575 2.53 -11.98 -37.12
C ARG A 575 2.54 -11.32 -38.48
N THR A 576 2.43 -10.00 -38.52
CA THR A 576 2.52 -9.24 -39.76
C THR A 576 3.98 -9.03 -40.16
N GLU A 577 4.21 -8.70 -41.44
CA GLU A 577 5.57 -8.44 -41.93
C GLU A 577 6.17 -7.17 -41.28
N GLU A 578 5.34 -6.20 -40.93
CA GLU A 578 5.73 -5.02 -40.14
C GLU A 578 6.14 -5.37 -38.71
N GLU A 579 5.44 -6.28 -38.04
CA GLU A 579 5.80 -6.77 -36.69
C GLU A 579 7.10 -7.59 -36.71
N ILE A 580 7.31 -8.39 -37.76
CA ILE A 580 8.56 -9.14 -37.95
C ILE A 580 9.73 -8.19 -38.18
N ALA A 581 9.53 -7.11 -38.94
CA ALA A 581 10.54 -6.08 -39.15
C ALA A 581 10.82 -5.24 -37.89
N ALA A 582 9.79 -4.96 -37.08
CA ALA A 582 9.93 -4.24 -35.81
C ALA A 582 10.67 -5.07 -34.75
N ASP A 583 10.34 -6.36 -34.62
CA ASP A 583 11.07 -7.31 -33.75
C ASP A 583 12.54 -7.42 -34.21
N ALA A 584 12.80 -7.52 -35.51
CA ALA A 584 14.15 -7.58 -36.06
C ALA A 584 14.96 -6.28 -35.83
N GLY A 585 14.29 -5.13 -35.84
CA GLY A 585 14.91 -3.84 -35.52
C GLY A 585 15.20 -3.65 -34.03
N ALA A 586 14.39 -4.25 -33.15
CA ALA A 586 14.59 -4.22 -31.71
C ALA A 586 15.72 -5.17 -31.26
N ASP A 587 15.93 -6.29 -31.98
CA ASP A 587 17.02 -7.25 -31.74
C ASP A 587 18.36 -6.82 -32.38
N ALA A 588 18.36 -5.82 -33.27
CA ALA A 588 19.58 -5.27 -33.84
C ALA A 588 20.32 -4.45 -32.77
N LEU A 589 21.40 -5.02 -32.22
CA LEU A 589 22.34 -4.30 -31.36
C LEU A 589 22.81 -3.01 -32.06
N PRO A 590 22.88 -1.85 -31.38
CA PRO A 590 23.42 -0.64 -31.97
C PRO A 590 24.88 -0.91 -32.40
N GLU A 591 25.21 -0.58 -33.64
CA GLU A 591 26.59 -0.63 -34.13
C GLU A 591 27.47 0.21 -33.21
N VAL A 592 28.51 -0.41 -32.67
CA VAL A 592 29.52 0.26 -31.86
C VAL A 592 30.39 1.05 -32.84
N GLU A 593 30.09 2.34 -33.02
CA GLU A 593 31.04 3.27 -33.64
C GLU A 593 32.26 3.44 -32.71
N ASP A 594 33.45 3.34 -33.32
CA ASP A 594 34.79 3.58 -32.78
C ASP A 594 35.46 2.45 -31.99
N GLU A 595 35.76 1.33 -32.67
CA GLU A 595 36.94 0.52 -32.31
C GLU A 595 38.19 1.24 -32.86
N TRP A 596 38.84 2.01 -31.98
CA TRP A 596 40.17 2.59 -32.23
C TRP A 596 41.16 1.45 -32.49
N ASP A 597 41.63 1.31 -33.74
CA ASP A 597 42.65 0.35 -34.13
C ASP A 597 44.05 0.87 -33.72
N PRO A 598 44.73 0.24 -32.75
CA PRO A 598 46.04 0.68 -32.29
C PRO A 598 47.19 0.35 -33.26
N PHE A 599 46.91 -0.10 -34.49
CA PHE A 599 47.92 -0.48 -35.49
C PHE A 599 47.93 0.36 -36.79
N GLU A 600 47.18 1.45 -36.90
CA GLU A 600 47.37 2.41 -37.99
C GLU A 600 48.53 3.38 -37.65
N GLU A 601 49.76 3.01 -38.02
CA GLU A 601 50.91 3.90 -38.16
C GLU A 601 50.86 4.62 -39.52
N ASP A 602 50.61 5.93 -39.53
CA ASP A 602 51.42 7.02 -40.15
C ASP A 602 50.65 8.36 -40.26
#